data_AF-A0A430FJI4-F1
#
_entry.id   AF-A0A430FJI4-F1
#
_cell.length_a   1.000
_cell.length_b   1.000
_cell.length_c   1.000
_cell.angle_alpha   90.00
_cell.angle_beta   90.00
_cell.angle_gamma   90.00
#
_symmetry.space_group_name_H-M   'P 1'
#
loop_
_entity.id
_entity.type
_entity.pdbx_description
1 polymer ?
#
loop_
_entity_poly.entity_id
_entity_poly.type
_entity_poly.pdbx_seq_one_letter_code
_entity_poly.pdbx_strand_id
1 'polypeptide(L)'
;MTPIWVTILVAVITSTGGAIAGAGLKQLDRLSRLGGLADRLDRVDAENRKRDEHSRLVDDALKALLFDKIARLHADTVERGRPVPTPVKTRVDAAYEAYAALGGNGVGRHYRDEMIAAHAADPTD
;
A
#
# COMPACT_ATOMS: atom_id res chain seq x y z
N MET A 1 -30.62 -18.04 -67.03
CA MET A 1 -29.51 -17.06 -67.11
C MET A 1 -29.42 -16.37 -65.77
N THR A 2 -28.41 -16.67 -64.95
CA THR A 2 -28.22 -15.98 -63.67
C THR A 2 -27.73 -14.54 -63.93
N PRO A 3 -28.23 -13.54 -63.20
CA PRO A 3 -27.82 -12.16 -63.40
C PRO A 3 -26.36 -11.96 -62.98
N ILE A 4 -25.58 -11.32 -63.84
CA ILE A 4 -24.12 -11.08 -63.70
C ILE A 4 -23.77 -10.41 -62.34
N TRP A 5 -24.68 -9.64 -61.77
CA TRP A 5 -24.48 -9.00 -60.46
C TRP A 5 -24.34 -10.00 -59.30
N VAL A 6 -25.00 -11.15 -59.36
CA VAL A 6 -24.91 -12.19 -58.32
C VAL A 6 -23.52 -12.82 -58.29
N THR A 7 -22.90 -13.01 -59.46
CA THR A 7 -21.53 -13.55 -59.53
C THR A 7 -20.49 -12.58 -59.00
N ILE A 8 -20.70 -11.26 -59.18
CA ILE A 8 -19.79 -10.23 -58.62
C ILE A 8 -19.91 -10.18 -57.10
N LEU A 9 -21.14 -10.24 -56.56
CA LEU A 9 -21.37 -10.19 -55.12
C LEU A 9 -20.78 -11.41 -54.38
N VAL A 10 -20.92 -12.60 -54.96
CA VAL A 10 -20.30 -13.83 -54.43
C VAL A 10 -18.77 -13.74 -54.51
N ALA A 11 -18.21 -13.24 -55.61
CA ALA A 11 -16.76 -13.09 -55.75
C ALA A 11 -16.16 -12.13 -54.72
N VAL A 12 -16.85 -11.05 -54.35
CA VAL A 12 -16.41 -10.12 -53.29
C VAL A 12 -16.46 -10.77 -51.90
N ILE A 13 -17.50 -11.55 -51.62
CA ILE A 13 -17.62 -12.31 -50.36
C ILE A 13 -16.53 -13.39 -50.27
N THR A 14 -16.28 -14.14 -51.36
CA THR A 14 -15.22 -15.16 -51.41
C THR A 14 -13.81 -14.57 -51.40
N SER A 15 -13.60 -13.41 -52.03
CA SER A 15 -12.32 -12.69 -52.05
C SER A 15 -11.90 -12.19 -50.67
N THR A 16 -12.85 -12.00 -49.74
CA THR A 16 -12.54 -11.58 -48.36
C THR A 16 -12.55 -12.76 -47.37
N GLY A 17 -13.21 -13.86 -47.70
CA GLY A 17 -13.26 -15.07 -46.87
C GLY A 17 -12.03 -15.99 -46.99
N GLY A 18 -11.31 -15.97 -48.11
CA GLY A 18 -10.28 -16.98 -48.42
C GLY A 18 -8.93 -16.83 -47.69
N ALA A 19 -8.58 -15.66 -47.16
CA ALA A 19 -7.29 -15.44 -46.51
C ALA A 19 -7.28 -15.74 -44.98
N ILE A 20 -8.45 -16.04 -44.40
CA ILE A 20 -8.58 -16.16 -42.94
C ILE A 20 -8.24 -17.58 -42.45
N ALA A 21 -8.31 -18.61 -43.30
CA ALA A 21 -8.12 -20.00 -42.88
C ALA A 21 -6.66 -20.41 -42.59
N GLY A 22 -5.66 -19.79 -43.23
CA GLY A 22 -4.24 -20.16 -43.08
C GLY A 22 -3.42 -19.26 -42.15
N ALA A 23 -3.74 -17.96 -42.08
CA ALA A 23 -3.01 -16.99 -41.27
C ALA A 23 -3.72 -16.66 -39.93
N GLY A 24 -5.04 -16.86 -39.86
CA GLY A 24 -5.86 -16.56 -38.68
C GLY A 24 -5.48 -17.38 -37.44
N LEU A 25 -5.02 -18.63 -37.63
CA LEU A 25 -4.60 -19.51 -36.51
C LEU A 25 -3.32 -19.02 -35.81
N LYS A 26 -2.34 -18.47 -36.53
CA LYS A 26 -1.12 -17.89 -35.92
C LYS A 26 -1.36 -16.52 -35.30
N GLN A 27 -2.32 -15.75 -35.83
CA GLN A 27 -2.74 -14.48 -35.21
C GLN A 27 -3.54 -14.71 -33.93
N LEU A 28 -4.38 -15.76 -33.88
CA LEU A 28 -5.11 -16.17 -32.67
C LEU A 28 -4.16 -16.57 -31.53
N ASP A 29 -3.04 -17.22 -31.83
CA ASP A 29 -2.04 -17.59 -30.82
C ASP A 29 -1.24 -16.37 -30.29
N ARG A 30 -1.17 -15.27 -31.05
CA ARG A 30 -0.66 -13.98 -30.53
C ARG A 30 -1.66 -13.29 -29.62
N LEU A 31 -2.96 -13.40 -29.91
CA LEU A 31 -4.02 -12.82 -29.08
C LEU A 31 -4.20 -13.58 -27.76
N SER A 32 -4.07 -14.92 -27.76
CA SER A 32 -4.07 -15.72 -26.53
C SER A 32 -2.89 -15.35 -25.60
N ARG A 33 -1.71 -15.07 -26.16
CA ARG A 33 -0.55 -14.56 -25.41
C ARG A 33 -0.77 -13.17 -24.82
N LEU A 34 -1.52 -12.30 -25.50
CA LEU A 34 -1.92 -11.00 -24.95
C LEU A 34 -2.93 -11.17 -23.81
N GLY A 35 -3.89 -12.10 -23.94
CA GLY A 35 -4.79 -12.48 -22.85
C GLY A 35 -4.04 -12.99 -21.62
N GLY A 36 -3.04 -13.85 -21.81
CA GLY A 36 -2.20 -14.34 -20.71
C GLY A 36 -1.30 -13.27 -20.07
N LEU A 37 -1.00 -12.16 -20.74
CA LEU A 37 -0.32 -11.01 -20.14
C LEU A 37 -1.30 -10.15 -19.33
N ALA A 38 -2.52 -9.94 -19.83
CA ALA A 38 -3.57 -9.25 -19.08
C ALA A 38 -3.89 -9.96 -17.77
N ASP A 39 -4.10 -11.29 -17.80
CA ASP A 39 -4.35 -12.10 -16.60
C ASP A 39 -3.19 -12.02 -15.58
N ARG A 40 -1.95 -11.92 -16.06
CA ARG A 40 -0.77 -11.76 -15.20
C ARG A 40 -0.72 -10.37 -14.55
N LEU A 41 -1.07 -9.31 -15.29
CA LEU A 41 -1.14 -7.96 -14.76
C LEU A 41 -2.25 -7.84 -13.72
N ASP A 42 -3.45 -8.35 -14.00
CA ASP A 42 -4.57 -8.36 -13.05
C ASP A 42 -4.21 -9.11 -11.76
N ARG A 43 -3.47 -10.22 -11.89
CA ARG A 43 -2.96 -10.96 -10.74
C ARG A 43 -1.94 -10.14 -9.93
N VAL A 44 -0.99 -9.50 -10.60
CA VAL A 44 0.02 -8.64 -9.94
C VAL A 44 -0.66 -7.45 -9.25
N ASP A 45 -1.65 -6.84 -9.87
CA ASP A 45 -2.41 -5.73 -9.27
C ASP A 45 -3.27 -6.19 -8.09
N ALA A 46 -3.85 -7.39 -8.16
CA ALA A 46 -4.54 -7.99 -7.02
C ALA A 46 -3.59 -8.33 -5.86
N GLU A 47 -2.40 -8.86 -6.16
CA GLU A 47 -1.36 -9.15 -5.17
C GLU A 47 -0.81 -7.84 -4.55
N ASN A 48 -0.57 -6.80 -5.36
CA ASN A 48 -0.13 -5.48 -4.89
C ASN A 48 -1.18 -4.84 -3.98
N ARG A 49 -2.47 -4.86 -4.35
CA ARG A 49 -3.54 -4.33 -3.48
C ARG A 49 -3.58 -5.02 -2.11
N LYS A 50 -3.40 -6.35 -2.08
CA LYS A 50 -3.34 -7.10 -0.81
C LYS A 50 -2.11 -6.72 0.01
N ARG A 51 -0.96 -6.50 -0.63
CA ARG A 51 0.26 -6.04 0.05
C ARG A 51 0.09 -4.63 0.62
N ASP A 52 -0.51 -3.73 -0.15
CA ASP A 52 -0.79 -2.36 0.29
C ASP A 52 -1.77 -2.33 1.46
N GLU A 53 -2.83 -3.14 1.42
CA GLU A 53 -3.77 -3.27 2.52
C GLU A 53 -3.09 -3.84 3.78
N HIS A 54 -2.27 -4.88 3.63
CA HIS A 54 -1.51 -5.44 4.73
C HIS A 54 -0.52 -4.42 5.33
N SER A 55 0.20 -3.67 4.49
CA SER A 55 1.11 -2.61 4.93
C SER A 55 0.37 -1.52 5.73
N ARG A 56 -0.82 -1.09 5.27
CA ARG A 56 -1.64 -0.13 6.03
C ARG A 56 -2.06 -0.66 7.39
N LEU A 57 -2.50 -1.92 7.46
CA LEU A 57 -2.89 -2.54 8.74
C LEU A 57 -1.69 -2.62 9.70
N VAL A 58 -0.50 -2.93 9.18
CA VAL A 58 0.74 -2.96 9.98
C VAL A 58 1.10 -1.55 10.46
N ASP A 59 1.03 -0.54 9.60
CA ASP A 59 1.33 0.85 9.95
C ASP A 59 0.37 1.38 11.02
N ASP A 60 -0.93 1.11 10.89
CA ASP A 60 -1.95 1.50 11.88
C ASP A 60 -1.75 0.78 13.22
N ALA A 61 -1.43 -0.52 13.19
CA ALA A 61 -1.14 -1.28 14.40
C ALA A 61 0.14 -0.76 15.10
N LEU A 62 1.20 -0.49 14.34
CA LEU A 62 2.45 0.04 14.87
C LEU A 62 2.25 1.44 15.47
N LYS A 63 1.47 2.29 14.78
CA LYS A 63 1.06 3.61 15.28
C LYS A 63 0.32 3.52 16.61
N ALA A 64 -0.63 2.59 16.75
CA ALA A 64 -1.36 2.37 18.00
C ALA A 64 -0.44 1.91 19.13
N LEU A 65 0.48 0.99 18.86
CA LEU A 65 1.46 0.49 19.83
C LEU A 65 2.45 1.58 20.27
N LEU A 66 2.92 2.42 19.34
CA LEU A 66 3.80 3.54 19.66
C LEU A 66 3.08 4.59 20.51
N PHE A 67 1.82 4.89 20.19
CA PHE A 67 1.00 5.77 21.01
C PHE A 67 0.81 5.23 22.44
N ASP A 68 0.45 3.94 22.58
CA ASP A 68 0.31 3.29 23.89
C ASP A 68 1.63 3.34 24.69
N LYS A 69 2.78 3.12 24.03
CA LYS A 69 4.09 3.24 24.68
C LYS A 69 4.37 4.67 25.19
N ILE A 70 4.07 5.69 24.39
CA ILE A 70 4.24 7.10 24.79
C ILE A 70 3.33 7.42 25.98
N ALA A 71 2.06 7.01 25.91
CA ALA A 71 1.08 7.23 26.97
C ALA A 71 1.47 6.52 28.28
N ARG A 72 1.98 5.29 28.22
CA ARG A 72 2.47 4.57 29.40
C ARG A 72 3.67 5.25 30.05
N LEU A 73 4.63 5.71 29.25
CA LEU A 73 5.79 6.43 29.78
C LEU A 73 5.39 7.74 30.44
N HIS A 74 4.40 8.44 29.88
CA HIS A 74 3.83 9.65 30.44
C HIS A 74 3.13 9.38 31.78
N ALA A 75 2.26 8.36 31.82
CA ALA A 75 1.57 7.93 33.04
C ALA A 75 2.55 7.46 34.13
N ASP A 76 3.62 6.76 33.75
CA ASP A 76 4.62 6.26 34.71
C ASP A 76 5.50 7.37 35.31
N THR A 77 5.57 8.52 34.64
CA THR A 77 6.44 9.63 35.04
C THR A 77 5.64 10.87 35.46
N VAL A 78 5.11 11.62 34.50
CA VAL A 78 4.44 12.92 34.69
C VAL A 78 3.21 12.78 35.58
N GLU A 79 2.32 11.81 35.32
CA GLU A 79 1.10 11.65 36.12
C GLU A 79 1.39 11.21 37.57
N ARG A 80 2.47 10.47 37.79
CA ARG A 80 2.91 10.04 39.12
C ARG A 80 3.84 11.05 39.80
N GLY A 81 4.04 12.22 39.21
CA GLY A 81 4.92 13.28 39.74
C GLY A 81 6.39 12.87 39.84
N ARG A 82 6.82 11.86 39.07
CA ARG A 82 8.20 11.36 39.09
C ARG A 82 9.07 12.16 38.12
N PRO A 83 10.32 12.45 38.48
CA PRO A 83 11.28 13.05 37.56
C PRO A 83 11.48 12.17 36.33
N VAL A 84 11.63 12.78 35.15
CA VAL A 84 11.86 12.05 33.89
C VAL A 84 13.36 11.99 33.62
N PRO A 85 14.03 10.85 33.81
CA PRO A 85 15.47 10.75 33.58
C PRO A 85 15.77 10.87 32.09
N THR A 86 16.94 11.42 31.75
CA THR A 86 17.37 11.68 30.36
C THR A 86 17.22 10.47 29.42
N PRO A 87 17.53 9.23 29.81
CA PRO A 87 17.31 8.05 28.95
C PRO A 87 15.84 7.81 28.57
N VAL A 88 14.90 8.17 29.45
CA VAL A 88 13.45 8.07 29.17
C VAL A 88 13.04 9.14 28.16
N LYS A 89 13.57 10.36 28.29
CA LYS A 89 13.32 11.44 27.32
C LYS A 89 13.77 11.05 25.91
N THR A 90 14.98 10.52 25.76
CA THR A 90 15.49 10.04 24.46
C THR A 90 14.61 8.93 23.88
N ARG A 91 14.15 8.00 24.72
CA ARG A 91 13.29 6.88 24.28
C ARG A 91 11.90 7.35 23.83
N VAL A 92 11.33 8.32 24.54
CA VAL A 92 10.07 8.98 24.17
C VAL A 92 10.23 9.72 22.85
N ASP A 93 11.32 10.43 22.67
CA ASP A 93 11.55 11.22 21.46
C ASP A 93 11.67 10.32 20.22
N ALA A 94 12.46 9.24 20.32
CA ALA A 94 12.56 8.24 19.26
C ALA A 94 11.22 7.53 18.96
N ALA A 95 10.43 7.23 19.99
CA ALA A 95 9.10 6.65 19.80
C ALA A 95 8.13 7.65 19.13
N TYR A 96 8.21 8.92 19.50
CA TYR A 96 7.40 9.99 18.93
C TYR A 96 7.76 10.27 17.46
N GLU A 97 9.04 10.26 17.10
CA GLU A 97 9.48 10.47 15.71
C GLU A 97 8.88 9.41 14.77
N ALA A 98 8.98 8.12 15.15
CA ALA A 98 8.37 7.02 14.40
C ALA A 98 6.84 7.13 14.37
N TYR A 99 6.22 7.51 15.49
CA TYR A 99 4.77 7.72 15.57
C TYR A 99 4.29 8.86 14.65
N ALA A 100 5.02 9.98 14.63
CA ALA A 100 4.71 11.13 13.79
C ALA A 100 4.87 10.79 12.30
N ALA A 101 5.89 10.00 11.93
CA ALA A 101 6.09 9.53 10.56
C ALA A 101 4.92 8.67 10.05
N LEU A 102 4.26 7.91 10.93
CA LEU A 102 3.05 7.13 10.64
C LEU A 102 1.74 7.96 10.68
N GLY A 103 1.85 9.29 10.65
CA GLY A 103 0.69 10.20 10.69
C GLY A 103 0.07 10.33 12.08
N GLY A 104 0.89 10.28 13.13
CA GLY A 104 0.50 10.45 14.54
C GLY A 104 -0.41 11.65 14.81
N ASN A 105 -1.21 11.56 15.87
CA ASN A 105 -2.13 12.62 16.30
C ASN A 105 -1.43 13.67 17.20
N GLY A 106 -2.10 14.79 17.44
CA GLY A 106 -1.59 15.87 18.30
C GLY A 106 -1.46 15.50 19.79
N VAL A 107 -2.14 14.45 20.25
CA VAL A 107 -2.10 14.02 21.66
C VAL A 107 -0.76 13.39 22.01
N GLY A 108 -0.20 12.54 21.14
CA GLY A 108 1.14 11.96 21.37
C GLY A 108 2.24 13.02 21.44
N ARG A 109 2.09 14.13 20.70
CA ARG A 109 3.01 15.29 20.76
C ARG A 109 2.96 15.94 22.14
N HIS A 110 1.76 16.20 22.64
CA HIS A 110 1.56 16.83 23.94
C HIS A 110 2.21 16.03 25.07
N TYR A 111 2.01 14.71 25.11
CA TYR A 111 2.64 13.84 26.11
C TYR A 111 4.17 13.85 26.03
N ARG A 112 4.72 13.83 24.81
CA ARG A 112 6.17 13.93 24.58
C ARG A 112 6.71 15.26 25.11
N ASP A 113 6.06 16.37 24.79
CA ASP A 113 6.51 17.70 25.21
C ASP A 113 6.48 17.86 26.73
N GLU A 114 5.46 17.34 27.41
CA GLU A 114 5.38 17.34 28.87
C GLU A 114 6.51 16.50 29.51
N MET A 115 6.79 15.31 28.99
CA MET A 115 7.88 14.47 29.49
C MET A 115 9.26 15.09 29.26
N ILE A 116 9.46 15.84 28.17
CA ILE A 116 10.73 16.52 27.90
C ILE A 116 10.89 17.75 28.79
N ALA A 117 9.81 18.50 29.01
CA ALA A 117 9.78 19.66 29.90
C ALA A 117 9.99 19.29 31.37
N ALA A 118 9.56 18.10 31.79
CA ALA A 118 9.75 17.61 33.15
C ALA A 118 11.25 17.51 33.51
N HIS A 119 11.66 18.00 34.68
CA HIS A 119 13.06 17.94 35.11
C HIS A 119 13.54 16.49 35.30
N ALA A 120 14.80 16.24 34.95
CA ALA A 120 15.48 15.01 35.35
C ALA A 120 15.91 15.16 36.82
N ALA A 121 15.62 14.15 37.64
CA ALA A 121 16.36 14.01 38.90
C ALA A 121 17.62 13.24 38.56
N ASP A 122 18.77 13.85 38.83
CA ASP A 122 20.03 13.15 38.78
C ASP A 122 20.05 12.03 39.84
N PRO A 123 20.53 10.83 39.51
CA PRO A 123 20.62 9.72 40.45
C PRO A 123 21.80 9.85 41.44
N THR A 124 22.15 11.06 41.88
CA THR A 124 23.32 11.32 42.76
C THR A 124 23.01 11.91 44.14
N ASP A 125 21.75 11.92 44.58
CA ASP A 125 21.39 12.23 45.98
C ASP A 125 20.92 10.98 46.74
#